data_AF-A0AA35X5R8-F1
#
_entry.id   AF-A0AA35X5R8-F1
#
_cell.length_a   1.000
_cell.length_b   1.000
_cell.length_c   1.000
_cell.angle_alpha   90.00
_cell.angle_beta   90.00
_cell.angle_gamma   90.00
#
_symmetry.space_group_name_H-M   'P 1'
#
loop_
_entity.id
_entity.type
_entity.pdbx_description
1 polymer ?
#
loop_
_entity_poly.entity_id
_entity_poly.type
_entity_poly.pdbx_seq_one_letter_code
_entity_poly.pdbx_strand_id
1 'polypeptide(L)'
;MRSASGLAGSLLVPCIYQIMVELGFSHRAAFLASLFTILDNSLIIQSRVIMLDSFVIFLSYLSVLCYLKFYHLRHRPFSGEWHRGLIYTGLSLGTLLGVKYTGLLGLGCVGLLTLCDLWQLIADTTIDLLDFLLHFLLRGVYMLGIPLVISLILFFIHFTVLTNSGPGNAFVSKPFRNTLIGTVETTSEPIHLSPNTTLLRYGSHVSLKSTDALCWLHSHPHLYPLKYPDDRGSSYQQQVTCYEFADINNLWEVRRPLGPGGVAGAGSDSHDPVRNKDLVELVHINTSKILNSHDVAAPLTPTHQEVAGYVNYSSQFVPHLEWRLEVTGVPDGSPVFHERGKLKLKLIHEHSKQTLACTGKRLPEWAFQQYEVVTERDVSSTTAVWSLEDVVLPPPSNATAWAEEERLIREKTQNPGTGSAKSEDEDDDSQETLNFWEKYVELQVHMATAHGNLGEHQFGATPHNWPLMGKLLPYWLDEKGNVIQFQSICHSRTIIGMCFIYVHILTPHTHTGSGDPDRQPSDVVGCVCRHCRLPGCDRRPPAEEEERDL
;
A
#
# COMPACT_ATOMS: atom_id res chain seq x y z
N MET A 1 22.77 9.10 9.15
CA MET A 1 21.87 8.34 8.25
C MET A 1 22.53 7.98 6.92
N ARG A 2 23.10 8.93 6.14
CA ARG A 2 23.83 8.61 4.89
C ARG A 2 25.00 7.63 5.09
N SER A 3 25.69 7.73 6.23
CA SER A 3 26.78 6.84 6.63
C SER A 3 26.37 5.36 6.71
N ALA A 4 25.11 5.04 7.05
CA ALA A 4 24.65 3.65 7.12
C ALA A 4 24.50 3.03 5.72
N SER A 5 23.91 3.78 4.77
CA SER A 5 23.82 3.38 3.36
C SER A 5 25.21 3.28 2.72
N GLY A 6 26.09 4.23 3.03
CA GLY A 6 27.49 4.22 2.58
C GLY A 6 28.27 3.02 3.11
N LEU A 7 28.04 2.62 4.37
CA LEU A 7 28.65 1.42 4.94
C LEU A 7 28.22 0.15 4.20
N ALA A 8 26.92 -0.03 3.94
CA ALA A 8 26.41 -1.17 3.16
C ALA A 8 27.03 -1.21 1.75
N GLY A 9 27.11 -0.06 1.07
CA GLY A 9 27.79 0.05 -0.23
C GLY A 9 29.29 -0.27 -0.17
N SER A 10 29.98 0.11 0.90
CA SER A 10 31.40 -0.19 1.08
C SER A 10 31.66 -1.67 1.39
N LEU A 11 30.77 -2.35 2.13
CA LEU A 11 30.87 -3.77 2.46
C LEU A 11 30.50 -4.68 1.29
N LEU A 12 29.78 -4.18 0.29
CA LEU A 12 29.50 -4.90 -0.96
C LEU A 12 30.80 -5.26 -1.72
N VAL A 13 31.77 -4.36 -1.76
CA VAL A 13 33.03 -4.53 -2.50
C VAL A 13 33.85 -5.74 -2.03
N PRO A 14 34.18 -5.90 -0.72
CA PRO A 14 34.87 -7.10 -0.23
C PRO A 14 33.98 -8.35 -0.31
N CYS A 15 32.65 -8.21 -0.27
CA CYS A 15 31.75 -9.34 -0.49
C CYS A 15 31.88 -9.91 -1.91
N ILE A 16 31.90 -9.05 -2.93
CA ILE A 16 32.13 -9.45 -4.33
C ILE A 16 33.52 -10.07 -4.52
N TYR A 17 34.55 -9.50 -3.88
CA TYR A 17 35.89 -10.08 -3.89
C TYR A 17 35.84 -11.55 -3.44
N GLN A 18 35.23 -11.78 -2.27
CA GLN A 18 35.16 -13.10 -1.69
C GLN A 18 34.33 -14.05 -2.56
N ILE A 19 33.20 -13.61 -3.12
CA ILE A 19 32.38 -14.42 -4.04
C ILE A 19 33.23 -14.94 -5.22
N MET A 20 34.04 -14.07 -5.83
CA MET A 20 34.89 -14.47 -6.95
C MET A 20 35.93 -15.53 -6.53
N VAL A 21 36.49 -15.41 -5.32
CA VAL A 21 37.40 -16.41 -4.76
C VAL A 21 36.68 -17.74 -4.50
N GLU A 22 35.48 -17.71 -3.91
CA GLU A 22 34.68 -18.92 -3.64
C GLU A 22 34.22 -19.62 -4.92
N LEU A 23 34.05 -18.88 -6.03
CA LEU A 23 33.76 -19.44 -7.35
C LEU A 23 35.00 -20.05 -8.04
N GLY A 24 36.19 -19.94 -7.43
CA GLY A 24 37.42 -20.53 -7.95
C GLY A 24 38.20 -19.64 -8.94
N PHE A 25 37.87 -18.35 -9.06
CA PHE A 25 38.66 -17.43 -9.87
C PHE A 25 39.99 -17.06 -9.21
N SER A 26 40.97 -16.62 -10.02
CA SER A 26 42.24 -16.13 -9.49
C SER A 26 42.08 -14.85 -8.67
N HIS A 27 42.95 -14.65 -7.68
CA HIS A 27 42.98 -13.43 -6.85
C HIS A 27 43.08 -12.14 -7.68
N ARG A 28 43.75 -12.18 -8.85
CA ARG A 28 43.84 -11.05 -9.78
C ARG A 28 42.49 -10.72 -10.42
N ALA A 29 41.72 -11.74 -10.82
CA ALA A 29 40.39 -11.57 -11.36
C ALA A 29 39.40 -11.08 -10.30
N ALA A 30 39.48 -11.61 -9.06
CA ALA A 30 38.69 -11.13 -7.93
C ALA A 30 38.96 -9.65 -7.60
N PHE A 31 40.23 -9.25 -7.58
CA PHE A 31 40.62 -7.85 -7.40
C PHE A 31 40.06 -6.95 -8.49
N LEU A 32 40.15 -7.36 -9.76
CA LEU A 32 39.61 -6.60 -10.89
C LEU A 32 38.08 -6.43 -10.79
N ALA A 33 37.36 -7.47 -10.37
CA ALA A 33 35.91 -7.40 -10.16
C ALA A 33 35.53 -6.40 -9.06
N SER A 34 36.26 -6.42 -7.93
CA SER A 34 36.07 -5.42 -6.87
C SER A 34 36.40 -4.01 -7.32
N LEU A 35 37.47 -3.83 -8.10
CA LEU A 35 37.83 -2.53 -8.66
C LEU A 35 36.75 -1.99 -9.57
N PHE A 36 36.18 -2.82 -10.45
CA PHE A 36 35.07 -2.39 -11.30
C PHE A 36 33.81 -2.03 -10.52
N THR A 37 33.53 -2.75 -9.42
CA THR A 37 32.42 -2.41 -8.52
C THR A 37 32.63 -1.05 -7.86
N ILE A 38 33.86 -0.76 -7.37
CA ILE A 38 34.20 0.54 -6.76
C ILE A 38 34.02 1.67 -7.77
N LEU A 39 34.38 1.44 -9.04
CA LEU A 39 34.32 2.44 -10.11
C LEU A 39 32.92 2.56 -10.75
N ASP A 40 31.93 1.83 -10.26
CA ASP A 40 30.56 1.95 -10.74
C ASP A 40 29.84 3.13 -10.09
N ASN A 41 29.66 4.20 -10.88
CA ASN A 41 28.93 5.40 -10.48
C ASN A 41 27.51 5.11 -9.98
N SER A 42 26.83 4.09 -10.52
CA SER A 42 25.48 3.71 -10.11
C SER A 42 25.46 3.26 -8.64
N LEU A 43 26.39 2.37 -8.27
CA LEU A 43 26.51 1.86 -6.90
C LEU A 43 26.99 2.95 -5.93
N ILE A 44 27.91 3.81 -6.36
CA ILE A 44 28.39 4.94 -5.55
C ILE A 44 27.25 5.91 -5.23
N ILE A 45 26.47 6.33 -6.23
CA ILE A 45 25.37 7.28 -6.03
C ILE A 45 24.28 6.67 -5.13
N GLN A 46 23.93 5.41 -5.36
CA GLN A 46 22.94 4.67 -4.57
C GLN A 46 23.33 4.58 -3.09
N SER A 47 24.61 4.27 -2.81
CA SER A 47 25.18 4.19 -1.47
C SER A 47 25.33 5.55 -0.76
N ARG A 48 25.43 6.65 -1.51
CA ARG A 48 25.63 8.00 -0.95
C ARG A 48 24.38 8.58 -0.33
N VAL A 49 23.20 8.19 -0.81
CA VAL A 49 21.92 8.73 -0.33
C VAL A 49 21.25 7.78 0.67
N ILE A 50 20.31 8.27 1.47
CA ILE A 50 19.54 7.51 2.46
C ILE A 50 18.49 6.67 1.72
N MET A 51 18.95 5.66 0.99
CA MET A 51 18.11 4.78 0.17
C MET A 51 18.23 3.35 0.66
N LEU A 52 17.10 2.64 0.73
CA LEU A 52 17.04 1.26 1.21
C LEU A 52 17.75 0.28 0.26
N ASP A 53 17.85 0.62 -1.02
CA ASP A 53 18.37 -0.28 -2.04
C ASP A 53 19.84 -0.65 -1.84
N SER A 54 20.66 0.19 -1.18
CA SER A 54 22.05 -0.14 -0.84
C SER A 54 22.12 -1.35 0.09
N PHE A 55 21.19 -1.46 1.04
CA PHE A 55 21.08 -2.61 1.93
C PHE A 55 20.59 -3.85 1.18
N VAL A 56 19.60 -3.69 0.29
CA VAL A 56 19.07 -4.79 -0.55
C VAL A 56 20.18 -5.39 -1.40
N ILE A 57 20.97 -4.56 -2.09
CA ILE A 57 22.08 -5.05 -2.93
C ILE A 57 23.11 -5.76 -2.06
N PHE A 58 23.59 -5.12 -0.99
CA PHE A 58 24.58 -5.74 -0.09
C PHE A 58 24.10 -7.09 0.46
N LEU A 59 22.90 -7.16 1.02
CA LEU A 59 22.34 -8.39 1.62
C LEU A 59 22.08 -9.47 0.56
N SER A 60 21.73 -9.10 -0.67
CA SER A 60 21.59 -10.05 -1.78
C SER A 60 22.92 -10.74 -2.07
N TYR A 61 24.01 -9.98 -2.25
CA TYR A 61 25.33 -10.56 -2.49
C TYR A 61 25.84 -11.33 -1.25
N LEU A 62 25.58 -10.82 -0.05
CA LEU A 62 25.93 -11.53 1.19
C LEU A 62 25.23 -12.89 1.29
N SER A 63 23.95 -12.99 0.90
CA SER A 63 23.22 -14.26 0.90
C SER A 63 23.82 -15.28 -0.06
N VAL A 64 24.24 -14.85 -1.25
CA VAL A 64 24.96 -15.69 -2.22
C VAL A 64 26.32 -16.11 -1.65
N LEU A 65 27.07 -15.20 -1.03
CA LEU A 65 28.36 -15.52 -0.41
C LEU A 65 28.22 -16.56 0.71
N CYS A 66 27.25 -16.39 1.61
CA CYS A 66 26.96 -17.34 2.67
C CYS A 66 26.59 -18.72 2.10
N TYR A 67 25.79 -18.74 1.03
CA TYR A 67 25.45 -19.97 0.32
C TYR A 67 26.67 -20.65 -0.32
N LEU A 68 27.56 -19.89 -0.98
CA LEU A 68 28.78 -20.46 -1.58
C LEU A 68 29.71 -21.06 -0.52
N LYS A 69 29.85 -20.40 0.63
CA LYS A 69 30.62 -20.95 1.77
C LYS A 69 29.98 -22.22 2.32
N PHE A 70 28.66 -22.27 2.38
CA PHE A 70 27.91 -23.48 2.71
C PHE A 70 28.16 -24.59 1.68
N TYR A 71 28.14 -24.25 0.39
CA TYR A 71 28.35 -25.20 -0.70
C TYR A 71 29.73 -25.87 -0.64
N HIS A 72 30.79 -25.15 -0.26
CA HIS A 72 32.12 -25.74 -0.02
C HIS A 72 32.14 -26.77 1.11
N LEU A 73 31.23 -26.66 2.07
CA LEU A 73 31.07 -27.62 3.17
C LEU A 73 30.22 -28.85 2.79
N ARG A 74 29.84 -29.02 1.51
CA ARG A 74 29.05 -30.17 1.02
C ARG A 74 29.67 -31.53 1.35
N HIS A 75 31.00 -31.61 1.45
CA HIS A 75 31.72 -32.84 1.75
C HIS A 75 31.70 -33.23 3.24
N ARG A 76 31.18 -32.37 4.12
CA ARG A 76 31.02 -32.63 5.56
C ARG A 76 29.56 -32.39 5.97
N PRO A 77 28.61 -33.15 5.41
CA PRO A 77 27.18 -32.98 5.69
C PRO A 77 26.89 -33.16 7.18
N PHE A 78 25.86 -32.46 7.68
CA PHE A 78 25.40 -32.51 9.07
C PHE A 78 26.41 -32.08 10.14
N SER A 79 27.60 -31.59 9.77
CA SER A 79 28.56 -31.04 10.72
C SER A 79 28.05 -29.74 11.36
N GLY A 80 28.59 -29.35 12.52
CA GLY A 80 28.26 -28.06 13.14
C GLY A 80 28.63 -26.86 12.25
N GLU A 81 29.66 -26.97 11.42
CA GLU A 81 30.04 -25.93 10.44
C GLU A 81 29.02 -25.81 9.31
N TRP A 82 28.50 -26.94 8.83
CA TRP A 82 27.46 -27.01 7.81
C TRP A 82 26.17 -26.33 8.29
N HIS A 83 25.74 -26.62 9.52
CA HIS A 83 24.58 -25.96 10.13
C HIS A 83 24.81 -24.45 10.32
N ARG A 84 26.00 -24.02 10.75
CA ARG A 84 26.34 -22.59 10.84
C ARG A 84 26.25 -21.89 9.47
N GLY A 85 26.73 -22.53 8.40
CA GLY A 85 26.62 -22.01 7.03
C GLY A 85 25.16 -21.79 6.60
N LEU A 86 24.28 -22.74 6.89
CA LEU A 86 22.86 -22.62 6.63
C LEU A 86 22.18 -21.52 7.47
N ILE A 87 22.53 -21.40 8.75
CA ILE A 87 22.01 -20.34 9.62
C ILE A 87 22.39 -18.96 9.09
N TYR A 88 23.64 -18.74 8.67
CA TYR A 88 24.07 -17.46 8.10
C TYR A 88 23.37 -17.16 6.77
N THR A 89 23.11 -18.17 5.96
CA THR A 89 22.33 -18.04 4.71
C THR A 89 20.88 -17.66 5.01
N GLY A 90 20.21 -18.34 5.95
CA GLY A 90 18.86 -17.99 6.39
C GLY A 90 18.78 -16.59 7.02
N LEU A 91 19.77 -16.19 7.82
CA LEU A 91 19.81 -14.88 8.47
C LEU A 91 19.95 -13.74 7.46
N SER A 92 20.84 -13.89 6.48
CA SER A 92 21.01 -12.92 5.40
C SER A 92 19.78 -12.81 4.49
N LEU A 93 19.12 -13.94 4.17
CA LEU A 93 17.87 -13.94 3.41
C LEU A 93 16.69 -13.32 4.19
N GLY A 94 16.56 -13.60 5.48
CA GLY A 94 15.52 -13.02 6.32
C GLY A 94 15.65 -11.52 6.47
N THR A 95 16.87 -11.04 6.72
CA THR A 95 17.15 -9.60 6.77
C THR A 95 16.93 -8.93 5.42
N LEU A 96 17.30 -9.58 4.29
CA LEU A 96 17.03 -9.09 2.94
C LEU A 96 15.53 -8.88 2.68
N LEU A 97 14.69 -9.88 3.00
CA LEU A 97 13.24 -9.78 2.86
C LEU A 97 12.64 -8.72 3.78
N GLY A 98 13.21 -8.54 4.97
CA GLY A 98 12.80 -7.51 5.92
C GLY A 98 13.03 -6.08 5.43
N VAL A 99 14.01 -5.85 4.54
CA VAL A 99 14.27 -4.50 3.98
C VAL A 99 13.29 -4.16 2.86
N LYS A 100 13.08 -5.07 1.90
CA LYS A 100 12.25 -4.82 0.70
C LYS A 100 11.81 -6.13 0.05
N TYR A 101 10.56 -6.20 -0.46
CA TYR A 101 10.05 -7.40 -1.14
C TYR A 101 10.79 -7.78 -2.43
N THR A 102 11.55 -6.87 -3.04
CA THR A 102 12.47 -7.23 -4.14
C THR A 102 13.51 -8.27 -3.70
N GLY A 103 13.73 -8.42 -2.40
CA GLY A 103 14.52 -9.49 -1.79
C GLY A 103 14.01 -10.91 -2.09
N LEU A 104 12.75 -11.07 -2.49
CA LEU A 104 12.21 -12.36 -2.98
C LEU A 104 13.00 -12.88 -4.18
N LEU A 105 13.57 -12.00 -5.01
CA LEU A 105 14.45 -12.40 -6.10
C LEU A 105 15.77 -12.98 -5.59
N GLY A 106 16.30 -12.45 -4.48
CA GLY A 106 17.47 -13.01 -3.80
C GLY A 106 17.18 -14.39 -3.20
N LEU A 107 16.02 -14.54 -2.52
CA LEU A 107 15.53 -15.83 -2.05
C LEU A 107 15.37 -16.83 -3.20
N GLY A 108 14.77 -16.41 -4.32
CA GLY A 108 14.61 -17.22 -5.52
C GLY A 108 15.94 -17.65 -6.12
N CYS A 109 16.93 -16.75 -6.21
CA CYS A 109 18.27 -17.06 -6.71
C CYS A 109 18.96 -18.13 -5.86
N VAL A 110 19.04 -17.93 -4.55
CA VAL A 110 19.65 -18.90 -3.63
C VAL A 110 18.84 -20.20 -3.59
N GLY A 111 17.51 -20.12 -3.66
CA GLY A 111 16.61 -21.27 -3.77
C GLY A 111 16.88 -22.11 -5.02
N LEU A 112 17.04 -21.49 -6.19
CA LEU A 112 17.41 -22.17 -7.43
C LEU A 112 18.77 -22.85 -7.31
N LEU A 113 19.78 -22.17 -6.74
CA LEU A 113 21.09 -22.79 -6.48
C LEU A 113 20.97 -24.02 -5.58
N THR A 114 20.11 -23.95 -4.55
CA THR A 114 19.85 -25.05 -3.61
C THR A 114 19.13 -26.21 -4.29
N LEU A 115 18.19 -25.93 -5.19
CA LEU A 115 17.52 -26.96 -5.99
C LEU A 115 18.51 -27.65 -6.94
N CYS A 116 19.43 -26.91 -7.55
CA CYS A 116 20.51 -27.48 -8.34
C CYS A 116 21.44 -28.38 -7.51
N ASP A 117 21.77 -27.98 -6.27
CA ASP A 117 22.56 -28.78 -5.33
C ASP A 117 21.83 -30.06 -4.92
N LEU A 118 20.54 -29.95 -4.57
CA LEU A 118 19.68 -31.11 -4.28
C LEU A 118 19.57 -32.05 -5.48
N TRP A 119 19.47 -31.52 -6.70
CA TRP A 119 19.44 -32.32 -7.93
C TRP A 119 20.72 -33.14 -8.11
N GLN A 120 21.90 -32.55 -7.85
CA GLN A 120 23.16 -33.29 -7.86
C GLN A 120 23.20 -34.38 -6.78
N LEU A 121 22.60 -34.10 -5.62
CA LEU A 121 22.54 -35.05 -4.50
C LEU A 121 21.63 -36.26 -4.82
N ILE A 122 20.55 -36.06 -5.57
CA ILE A 122 19.68 -37.16 -6.05
C ILE A 122 20.44 -38.11 -6.99
N ALA A 123 21.37 -37.57 -7.79
CA ALA A 123 22.16 -38.36 -8.72
C ALA A 123 23.27 -39.19 -8.04
N ASP A 124 23.56 -38.92 -6.76
CA ASP A 124 24.57 -39.64 -6.00
C ASP A 124 23.98 -40.93 -5.40
N THR A 125 24.39 -42.09 -5.93
CA THR A 125 23.88 -43.40 -5.51
C THR A 125 24.39 -43.84 -4.14
N THR A 126 25.28 -43.07 -3.50
CA THR A 126 25.85 -43.39 -2.19
C THR A 126 24.99 -42.91 -1.02
N ILE A 127 23.97 -42.11 -1.28
CA ILE A 127 23.14 -41.44 -0.26
C ILE A 127 21.81 -42.18 -0.11
N ASP A 128 21.47 -42.55 1.11
CA ASP A 128 20.19 -43.17 1.43
C ASP A 128 19.03 -42.19 1.29
N LEU A 129 17.82 -42.72 1.01
CA LEU A 129 16.61 -41.90 0.87
C LEU A 129 16.33 -41.05 2.13
N LEU A 130 16.59 -41.61 3.32
CA LEU A 130 16.38 -40.90 4.58
C LEU A 130 17.35 -39.71 4.72
N ASP A 131 18.61 -39.88 4.35
CA ASP A 131 19.62 -38.81 4.39
C ASP A 131 19.29 -37.72 3.36
N PHE A 132 18.81 -38.10 2.18
CA PHE A 132 18.31 -37.15 1.20
C PHE A 132 17.11 -36.35 1.73
N LEU A 133 16.12 -37.02 2.34
CA LEU A 133 14.96 -36.35 2.95
C LEU A 133 15.38 -35.40 4.08
N LEU A 134 16.35 -35.79 4.90
CA LEU A 134 16.89 -34.93 5.95
C LEU A 134 17.62 -33.72 5.36
N HIS A 135 18.41 -33.93 4.29
CA HIS A 135 19.05 -32.86 3.54
C HIS A 135 18.06 -31.86 2.93
N PHE A 136 16.95 -32.35 2.39
CA PHE A 136 15.87 -31.53 1.85
C PHE A 136 15.17 -30.75 2.96
N LEU A 137 14.78 -31.43 4.05
CA LEU A 137 14.06 -30.83 5.16
C LEU A 137 14.92 -29.78 5.88
N LEU A 138 16.17 -30.07 6.21
CA LEU A 138 17.05 -29.12 6.90
C LEU A 138 17.30 -27.88 6.03
N ARG A 139 17.62 -28.04 4.74
CA ARG A 139 17.79 -26.89 3.84
C ARG A 139 16.51 -26.05 3.77
N GLY A 140 15.34 -26.69 3.68
CA GLY A 140 14.04 -26.00 3.72
C GLY A 140 13.81 -25.23 5.03
N VAL A 141 14.02 -25.87 6.19
CA VAL A 141 13.85 -25.26 7.50
C VAL A 141 14.80 -24.07 7.71
N TYR A 142 16.08 -24.21 7.36
CA TYR A 142 17.05 -23.13 7.54
C TYR A 142 16.84 -21.99 6.53
N MET A 143 16.52 -22.29 5.27
CA MET A 143 16.49 -21.29 4.19
C MET A 143 15.11 -20.68 3.94
N LEU A 144 14.04 -21.25 4.49
CA LEU A 144 12.69 -20.68 4.47
C LEU A 144 12.19 -20.35 5.88
N GLY A 145 12.42 -21.25 6.84
CA GLY A 145 11.99 -21.06 8.23
C GLY A 145 12.70 -19.91 8.94
N ILE A 146 14.03 -19.82 8.88
CA ILE A 146 14.75 -18.68 9.50
C ILE A 146 14.34 -17.33 8.89
N PRO A 147 14.27 -17.17 7.56
CA PRO A 147 13.76 -15.93 6.97
C PRO A 147 12.36 -15.56 7.45
N LEU A 148 11.45 -16.54 7.56
CA LEU A 148 10.10 -16.31 8.08
C LEU A 148 10.13 -15.83 9.53
N VAL A 149 10.90 -16.49 10.40
CA VAL A 149 11.04 -16.08 11.80
C VAL A 149 11.60 -14.67 11.93
N ILE A 150 12.62 -14.32 11.15
CA ILE A 150 13.18 -12.96 11.15
C ILE A 150 12.13 -11.94 10.69
N SER A 151 11.37 -12.24 9.63
CA SER A 151 10.29 -11.38 9.17
C SER A 151 9.27 -11.13 10.29
N LEU A 152 8.83 -12.19 10.98
CA LEU A 152 7.89 -12.07 12.11
C LEU A 152 8.47 -11.24 13.26
N ILE A 153 9.75 -11.42 13.61
CA ILE A 153 10.42 -10.62 14.64
C ILE A 153 10.46 -9.14 14.25
N LEU A 154 10.78 -8.82 12.99
CA LEU A 154 10.82 -7.43 12.51
C LEU A 154 9.43 -6.78 12.55
N PHE A 155 8.37 -7.49 12.16
CA PHE A 155 7.00 -6.99 12.27
C PHE A 155 6.51 -6.89 13.72
N PHE A 156 6.94 -7.79 14.59
CA PHE A 156 6.70 -7.68 16.02
C PHE A 156 7.33 -6.39 16.57
N ILE A 157 8.60 -6.14 16.26
CA ILE A 157 9.28 -4.88 16.62
C ILE A 157 8.52 -3.69 16.03
N HIS A 158 8.14 -3.75 14.74
CA HIS A 158 7.38 -2.69 14.07
C HIS A 158 6.10 -2.31 14.85
N PHE A 159 5.26 -3.29 15.21
CA PHE A 159 4.02 -3.05 15.94
C PHE A 159 4.25 -2.61 17.40
N THR A 160 5.33 -3.04 18.04
CA THR A 160 5.67 -2.58 19.40
C THR A 160 6.23 -1.16 19.45
N VAL A 161 6.87 -0.70 18.37
CA VAL A 161 7.47 0.65 18.30
C VAL A 161 6.46 1.67 17.77
N LEU A 162 5.64 1.31 16.77
CA LEU A 162 4.61 2.18 16.22
C LEU A 162 3.25 1.96 16.92
N THR A 163 3.14 2.48 18.15
CA THR A 163 1.90 2.41 18.93
C THR A 163 1.00 3.63 18.80
N ASN A 164 1.52 4.75 18.28
CA ASN A 164 0.77 6.00 18.17
C ASN A 164 0.01 6.09 16.83
N SER A 165 -1.17 6.70 16.88
CA SER A 165 -1.95 7.00 15.69
C SER A 165 -1.32 8.06 14.78
N GLY A 166 -1.42 7.87 13.47
CA GLY A 166 -0.92 8.82 12.47
C GLY A 166 -1.80 8.87 11.21
N PRO A 167 -1.44 9.71 10.21
CA PRO A 167 -2.23 9.87 8.97
C PRO A 167 -2.35 8.58 8.15
N GLY A 168 -1.40 7.64 8.33
CA GLY A 168 -1.45 6.31 7.70
C GLY A 168 -2.51 5.37 8.27
N ASN A 169 -3.15 5.70 9.40
CA ASN A 169 -4.19 4.87 10.01
C ASN A 169 -5.45 4.74 9.16
N ALA A 170 -5.63 5.63 8.17
CA ALA A 170 -6.74 5.56 7.23
C ALA A 170 -6.79 4.21 6.49
N PHE A 171 -5.63 3.62 6.20
CA PHE A 171 -5.54 2.41 5.38
C PHE A 171 -5.75 1.10 6.16
N VAL A 172 -5.99 1.16 7.47
CA VAL A 172 -6.15 -0.04 8.32
C VAL A 172 -7.56 -0.13 8.93
N SER A 173 -7.98 -1.37 9.23
CA SER A 173 -9.29 -1.72 9.76
C SER A 173 -9.57 -1.05 11.11
N LYS A 174 -10.84 -0.96 11.49
CA LYS A 174 -11.22 -0.40 12.81
C LYS A 174 -10.63 -1.22 13.98
N PRO A 175 -10.71 -2.56 13.99
CA PRO A 175 -10.11 -3.36 15.06
C PRO A 175 -8.58 -3.18 15.16
N PHE A 176 -7.89 -2.95 14.04
CA PHE A 176 -6.47 -2.60 14.04
C PHE A 176 -6.24 -1.24 14.71
N ARG A 177 -7.01 -0.21 14.32
CA ARG A 177 -6.90 1.16 14.87
C ARG A 177 -7.17 1.23 16.36
N ASN A 178 -8.09 0.42 16.86
CA ASN A 178 -8.39 0.33 18.29
C ASN A 178 -7.16 -0.07 19.12
N THR A 179 -6.17 -0.72 18.50
CA THR A 179 -4.92 -1.07 19.19
C THR A 179 -3.87 0.05 19.24
N LEU A 180 -4.11 1.17 18.55
CA LEU A 180 -3.22 2.32 18.51
C LEU A 180 -3.66 3.38 19.53
N ILE A 181 -2.68 3.96 20.21
CA ILE A 181 -2.89 5.03 21.19
C ILE A 181 -3.31 6.31 20.44
N GLY A 182 -4.39 6.94 20.91
CA GLY A 182 -4.93 8.18 20.32
C GLY A 182 -6.03 8.00 19.27
N THR A 183 -6.61 6.80 19.16
CA THR A 183 -7.77 6.55 18.29
C THR A 183 -9.06 7.06 18.96
N VAL A 184 -9.83 7.89 18.25
CA VAL A 184 -11.17 8.34 18.68
C VAL A 184 -12.19 7.27 18.26
N GLU A 185 -12.90 6.72 19.25
CA GLU A 185 -13.71 5.50 19.18
C GLU A 185 -14.89 5.59 18.19
N THR A 186 -15.10 4.52 17.41
CA THR A 186 -16.30 4.33 16.58
C THR A 186 -16.89 2.93 16.75
N THR A 187 -17.42 2.63 17.93
CA THR A 187 -18.31 1.47 18.18
C THR A 187 -19.60 1.56 17.37
N SER A 188 -19.92 0.54 16.58
CA SER A 188 -21.23 0.37 15.95
C SER A 188 -22.01 -0.68 16.75
N GLU A 189 -22.82 -0.21 17.69
CA GLU A 189 -23.83 -0.99 18.42
C GLU A 189 -25.23 -0.60 17.89
N PRO A 190 -26.25 -1.49 17.96
CA PRO A 190 -27.65 -1.13 17.77
C PRO A 190 -28.04 -0.02 18.76
N ILE A 191 -29.04 0.80 18.38
CA ILE A 191 -29.37 2.08 19.03
C ILE A 191 -29.71 1.91 20.53
N HIS A 192 -28.69 1.87 21.36
CA HIS A 192 -28.69 2.34 22.73
C HIS A 192 -28.11 3.74 22.67
N LEU A 193 -28.98 4.75 22.78
CA LEU A 193 -28.59 6.16 22.78
C LEU A 193 -27.60 6.40 23.94
N SER A 194 -26.30 6.42 23.62
CA SER A 194 -25.24 6.77 24.57
C SER A 194 -25.51 8.19 25.14
N PRO A 195 -25.26 8.42 26.44
CA PRO A 195 -25.48 9.72 27.09
C PRO A 195 -24.67 10.87 26.47
N ASN A 196 -23.70 10.57 25.60
CA ASN A 196 -22.80 11.54 24.96
C ASN A 196 -23.16 11.87 23.48
N THR A 197 -24.29 11.38 22.98
CA THR A 197 -24.78 11.75 21.63
C THR A 197 -25.33 13.18 21.63
N THR A 198 -25.31 13.89 20.50
CA THR A 198 -25.82 15.27 20.37
C THR A 198 -26.97 15.31 19.37
N LEU A 199 -28.11 15.91 19.70
CA LEU A 199 -29.22 16.05 18.76
C LEU A 199 -28.87 17.01 17.61
N LEU A 200 -28.90 16.53 16.36
CA LEU A 200 -28.61 17.35 15.19
C LEU A 200 -29.78 18.31 14.91
N ARG A 201 -29.49 19.61 14.76
CA ARG A 201 -30.49 20.67 14.52
C ARG A 201 -30.21 21.44 13.25
N TYR A 202 -31.24 22.01 12.64
CA TYR A 202 -31.07 22.96 11.53
C TYR A 202 -30.28 24.19 11.98
N GLY A 203 -29.37 24.66 11.12
CA GLY A 203 -28.38 25.70 11.41
C GLY A 203 -27.09 25.18 12.03
N SER A 204 -26.94 23.86 12.24
CA SER A 204 -25.67 23.27 12.70
C SER A 204 -24.63 23.26 11.58
N HIS A 205 -23.38 23.52 11.94
CA HIS A 205 -22.25 23.36 11.04
C HIS A 205 -21.71 21.93 11.19
N VAL A 206 -21.52 21.24 10.08
CA VAL A 206 -21.14 19.84 10.05
C VAL A 206 -19.95 19.59 9.13
N SER A 207 -19.13 18.60 9.48
CA SER A 207 -18.11 18.04 8.59
C SER A 207 -18.49 16.62 8.20
N LEU A 208 -18.46 16.34 6.89
CA LEU A 208 -18.82 15.05 6.31
C LEU A 208 -17.56 14.37 5.78
N LYS A 209 -17.35 13.10 6.14
CA LYS A 209 -16.20 12.32 5.69
C LYS A 209 -16.63 11.10 4.92
N SER A 210 -16.05 10.84 3.75
CA SER A 210 -16.32 9.64 2.97
C SER A 210 -15.80 8.42 3.73
N THR A 211 -16.61 7.36 3.86
CA THR A 211 -16.18 6.16 4.60
C THR A 211 -15.18 5.30 3.82
N ASP A 212 -15.19 5.39 2.49
CA ASP A 212 -14.34 4.60 1.60
C ASP A 212 -13.02 5.32 1.31
N ALA A 213 -13.10 6.57 0.80
CA ALA A 213 -11.93 7.37 0.45
C ALA A 213 -11.28 8.11 1.64
N LEU A 214 -11.94 8.14 2.80
CA LEU A 214 -11.45 8.73 4.06
C LEU A 214 -11.02 10.20 3.97
N CYS A 215 -11.66 10.95 3.07
CA CYS A 215 -11.49 12.38 2.87
C CYS A 215 -12.76 13.13 3.28
N TRP A 216 -12.65 14.43 3.56
CA TRP A 216 -13.76 15.31 3.92
C TRP A 216 -14.38 15.98 2.70
N LEU A 217 -15.71 16.11 2.67
CA LEU A 217 -16.40 16.93 1.68
C LEU A 217 -15.92 18.38 1.80
N HIS A 218 -15.37 18.91 0.72
CA HIS A 218 -14.61 20.15 0.70
C HIS A 218 -15.08 21.06 -0.43
N SER A 219 -14.98 22.37 -0.22
CA SER A 219 -15.16 23.35 -1.29
C SER A 219 -14.30 24.59 -1.07
N HIS A 220 -13.87 25.22 -2.15
CA HIS A 220 -12.97 26.36 -2.14
C HIS A 220 -13.32 27.31 -3.30
N PRO A 221 -12.96 28.61 -3.27
CA PRO A 221 -13.48 29.61 -4.22
C PRO A 221 -13.16 29.38 -5.72
N HIS A 222 -12.40 28.33 -6.07
CA HIS A 222 -12.04 28.04 -7.45
C HIS A 222 -13.21 27.39 -8.19
N LEU A 223 -13.33 27.70 -9.48
CA LEU A 223 -14.40 27.21 -10.35
C LEU A 223 -13.92 26.03 -11.19
N TYR A 224 -14.82 25.14 -11.59
CA TYR A 224 -14.52 24.15 -12.63
C TYR A 224 -14.08 24.88 -13.92
N PRO A 225 -13.13 24.33 -14.70
CA PRO A 225 -12.70 24.95 -15.95
C PRO A 225 -13.82 24.88 -16.99
N LEU A 226 -14.01 25.89 -17.84
CA LEU A 226 -15.08 25.91 -18.87
C LEU A 226 -15.17 24.63 -19.70
N LYS A 227 -14.01 24.02 -19.96
CA LYS A 227 -13.89 22.71 -20.58
C LYS A 227 -12.93 21.84 -19.77
N TYR A 228 -13.27 20.57 -19.65
CA TYR A 228 -12.37 19.56 -19.10
C TYR A 228 -11.25 19.22 -20.12
N PRO A 229 -10.21 18.47 -19.70
CA PRO A 229 -9.10 18.10 -20.59
C PRO A 229 -9.47 17.32 -21.84
N ASP A 230 -10.67 16.72 -21.88
CA ASP A 230 -11.22 15.97 -23.01
C ASP A 230 -12.22 16.78 -23.86
N ASP A 231 -12.15 18.11 -23.78
CA ASP A 231 -12.98 19.08 -24.50
C ASP A 231 -14.49 19.07 -24.18
N ARG A 232 -14.94 18.24 -23.22
CA ARG A 232 -16.32 18.31 -22.70
C ARG A 232 -16.54 19.62 -21.94
N GLY A 233 -17.74 20.19 -22.07
CA GLY A 233 -18.13 21.39 -21.33
C GLY A 233 -18.40 21.10 -19.86
N SER A 234 -17.98 22.01 -18.97
CA SER A 234 -18.35 21.98 -17.55
C SER A 234 -19.42 23.03 -17.24
N SER A 235 -19.92 23.02 -16.01
CA SER A 235 -20.84 24.02 -15.50
C SER A 235 -20.20 25.37 -15.17
N TYR A 236 -18.87 25.44 -15.13
CA TYR A 236 -18.09 26.58 -14.64
C TYR A 236 -18.46 27.03 -13.21
N GLN A 237 -19.12 26.17 -12.42
CA GLN A 237 -19.53 26.46 -11.04
C GLN A 237 -18.40 26.21 -10.03
N GLN A 238 -18.65 26.50 -8.75
CA GLN A 238 -17.64 26.30 -7.70
C GLN A 238 -17.31 24.82 -7.55
N GLN A 239 -16.01 24.51 -7.44
CA GLN A 239 -15.53 23.14 -7.25
C GLN A 239 -16.00 22.58 -5.90
N VAL A 240 -16.50 21.35 -5.94
CA VAL A 240 -16.72 20.53 -4.74
C VAL A 240 -15.90 19.26 -4.90
N THR A 241 -15.08 18.99 -3.90
CA THR A 241 -14.07 17.93 -3.93
C THR A 241 -14.08 17.18 -2.60
N CYS A 242 -13.20 16.19 -2.48
CA CYS A 242 -12.98 15.51 -1.22
C CYS A 242 -11.49 15.62 -0.82
N TYR A 243 -11.24 16.25 0.33
CA TYR A 243 -9.91 16.66 0.79
C TYR A 243 -9.40 15.81 1.95
N GLU A 244 -8.12 15.45 1.93
CA GLU A 244 -7.53 14.45 2.84
C GLU A 244 -7.23 14.98 4.25
N PHE A 245 -7.32 16.29 4.46
CA PHE A 245 -6.96 16.92 5.73
C PHE A 245 -8.12 17.71 6.32
N ALA A 246 -8.10 17.87 7.64
CA ALA A 246 -9.04 18.72 8.34
C ALA A 246 -8.78 20.20 8.00
N ASP A 247 -9.82 20.90 7.54
CA ASP A 247 -9.77 22.28 7.09
C ASP A 247 -11.10 22.98 7.43
N ILE A 248 -11.05 24.31 7.61
CA ILE A 248 -12.26 25.14 7.81
C ILE A 248 -13.20 25.10 6.59
N ASN A 249 -12.67 24.84 5.40
CA ASN A 249 -13.41 24.66 4.15
C ASN A 249 -14.09 23.28 4.02
N ASN A 250 -14.01 22.44 5.07
CA ASN A 250 -14.76 21.20 5.17
C ASN A 250 -16.11 21.39 5.87
N LEU A 251 -16.43 22.61 6.33
CA LEU A 251 -17.61 22.91 7.13
C LEU A 251 -18.81 23.32 6.26
N TRP A 252 -19.94 22.67 6.51
CA TRP A 252 -21.21 22.87 5.81
C TRP A 252 -22.32 23.18 6.82
N GLU A 253 -23.15 24.18 6.56
CA GLU A 253 -24.36 24.46 7.33
C GLU A 253 -25.52 23.61 6.82
N VAL A 254 -26.23 22.92 7.71
CA VAL A 254 -27.45 22.19 7.37
C VAL A 254 -28.64 23.14 7.47
N ARG A 255 -29.22 23.53 6.32
CA ARG A 255 -30.42 24.37 6.25
C ARG A 255 -31.65 23.60 5.82
N ARG A 256 -32.81 24.13 6.20
CA ARG A 256 -34.10 23.66 5.70
C ARG A 256 -34.36 24.33 4.34
N PRO A 257 -34.76 23.59 3.30
CA PRO A 257 -35.13 24.17 2.01
C PRO A 257 -36.27 25.18 2.16
N LEU A 258 -36.17 26.30 1.46
CA LEU A 258 -37.24 27.29 1.38
C LEU A 258 -38.32 26.74 0.44
N GLY A 259 -39.46 26.30 0.99
CA GLY A 259 -40.59 25.82 0.19
C GLY A 259 -41.05 26.85 -0.86
N PRO A 260 -41.80 26.43 -1.90
CA PRO A 260 -42.22 27.32 -2.98
C PRO A 260 -43.06 28.49 -2.46
N GLY A 261 -42.48 29.69 -2.44
CA GLY A 261 -43.09 30.93 -1.93
C GLY A 261 -42.47 31.48 -0.63
N GLY A 262 -41.45 30.83 -0.06
CA GLY A 262 -40.74 31.32 1.12
C GLY A 262 -39.80 32.49 0.81
N VAL A 263 -39.95 33.60 1.55
CA VAL A 263 -39.01 34.73 1.49
C VAL A 263 -37.67 34.30 2.10
N ALA A 264 -36.57 34.54 1.38
CA ALA A 264 -35.21 34.32 1.88
C ALA A 264 -35.03 35.08 3.22
N GLY A 265 -34.90 34.32 4.32
CA GLY A 265 -34.79 34.85 5.69
C GLY A 265 -35.94 34.48 6.64
N ALA A 266 -37.07 33.94 6.14
CA ALA A 266 -38.25 33.65 6.99
C ALA A 266 -38.28 32.24 7.61
N GLY A 267 -37.39 31.32 7.19
CA GLY A 267 -37.29 29.95 7.74
C GLY A 267 -36.16 29.75 8.75
N SER A 268 -35.45 30.82 9.13
CA SER A 268 -34.15 30.77 9.80
C SER A 268 -34.21 30.59 11.32
N ASP A 269 -35.37 30.78 11.96
CA ASP A 269 -35.45 30.89 13.43
C ASP A 269 -35.86 29.61 14.15
N SER A 270 -36.31 28.58 13.44
CA SER A 270 -36.66 27.29 14.04
C SER A 270 -35.45 26.34 13.96
N HIS A 271 -34.62 26.31 15.01
CA HIS A 271 -33.56 25.32 15.23
C HIS A 271 -34.15 23.93 15.57
N ASP A 272 -35.08 23.49 14.72
CA ASP A 272 -35.78 22.22 14.85
C ASP A 272 -34.79 21.05 14.73
N PRO A 273 -35.06 19.92 15.39
CA PRO A 273 -34.32 18.69 15.17
C PRO A 273 -34.40 18.22 13.72
N VAL A 274 -33.26 17.84 13.14
CA VAL A 274 -33.19 17.18 11.83
C VAL A 274 -33.67 15.74 11.99
N ARG A 275 -34.53 15.26 11.08
CA ARG A 275 -35.07 13.90 11.10
C ARG A 275 -34.58 13.09 9.91
N ASN A 276 -34.61 11.77 10.05
CA ASN A 276 -34.28 10.88 8.95
C ASN A 276 -35.30 11.03 7.80
N LYS A 277 -34.78 11.09 6.56
CA LYS A 277 -35.48 11.39 5.29
C LYS A 277 -35.93 12.83 5.09
N ASP A 278 -35.51 13.76 5.95
CA ASP A 278 -35.74 15.18 5.72
C ASP A 278 -35.00 15.67 4.47
N LEU A 279 -35.59 16.67 3.80
CA LEU A 279 -34.93 17.44 2.77
C LEU A 279 -34.10 18.53 3.42
N VAL A 280 -32.85 18.65 3.00
CA VAL A 280 -31.86 19.59 3.52
C VAL A 280 -31.13 20.29 2.37
N GLU A 281 -30.66 21.50 2.64
CA GLU A 281 -29.69 22.21 1.82
C GLU A 281 -28.37 22.26 2.59
N LEU A 282 -27.25 21.96 1.91
CA LEU A 282 -25.92 22.05 2.50
C LEU A 282 -25.24 23.31 1.98
N VAL A 283 -24.99 24.28 2.87
CA VAL A 283 -24.37 25.55 2.53
C VAL A 283 -22.92 25.55 2.98
N HIS A 284 -21.98 25.70 2.06
CA HIS A 284 -20.57 25.81 2.41
C HIS A 284 -20.32 27.11 3.18
N ILE A 285 -19.78 27.02 4.41
CA ILE A 285 -19.69 28.16 5.33
C ILE A 285 -18.87 29.31 4.73
N ASN A 286 -17.68 29.00 4.24
CA ASN A 286 -16.72 30.04 3.85
C ASN A 286 -17.09 30.74 2.54
N THR A 287 -17.76 30.05 1.61
CA THR A 287 -18.15 30.62 0.30
C THR A 287 -19.64 30.91 0.15
N SER A 288 -20.45 30.51 1.14
CA SER A 288 -21.91 30.65 1.13
C SER A 288 -22.59 30.04 -0.11
N LYS A 289 -21.94 29.08 -0.77
CA LYS A 289 -22.52 28.36 -1.92
C LYS A 289 -23.22 27.11 -1.46
N ILE A 290 -24.30 26.77 -2.14
CA ILE A 290 -25.15 25.64 -1.79
C ILE A 290 -24.74 24.44 -2.64
N LEU A 291 -24.61 23.28 -2.01
CA LEU A 291 -24.28 22.02 -2.69
C LEU A 291 -25.35 21.69 -3.73
N ASN A 292 -24.92 21.44 -4.96
CA ASN A 292 -25.79 21.24 -6.12
C ASN A 292 -25.30 20.07 -6.97
N SER A 293 -26.22 19.39 -7.63
CA SER A 293 -25.90 18.50 -8.75
C SER A 293 -26.88 18.76 -9.90
N HIS A 294 -26.41 18.56 -11.13
CA HIS A 294 -27.14 18.95 -12.32
C HIS A 294 -26.70 18.08 -13.50
N ASP A 295 -27.41 18.17 -14.62
CA ASP A 295 -27.17 17.29 -15.78
C ASP A 295 -25.93 17.71 -16.61
N VAL A 296 -24.78 17.70 -15.96
CA VAL A 296 -23.44 17.87 -16.55
C VAL A 296 -22.61 16.67 -16.10
N ALA A 297 -21.89 16.07 -17.03
CA ALA A 297 -21.08 14.89 -16.76
C ALA A 297 -19.86 15.23 -15.89
N ALA A 298 -19.54 14.39 -14.90
CA ALA A 298 -18.41 14.63 -14.00
C ALA A 298 -17.05 14.67 -14.74
N PRO A 299 -16.03 15.34 -14.16
CA PRO A 299 -14.76 15.60 -14.85
C PRO A 299 -13.99 14.35 -15.28
N LEU A 300 -13.87 13.33 -14.43
CA LEU A 300 -13.14 12.09 -14.70
C LEU A 300 -14.07 10.89 -14.96
N THR A 301 -15.29 10.94 -14.44
CA THR A 301 -16.26 9.85 -14.54
C THR A 301 -17.55 10.30 -15.25
N PRO A 302 -17.54 10.36 -16.60
CA PRO A 302 -18.64 10.96 -17.38
C PRO A 302 -19.99 10.23 -17.27
N THR A 303 -20.02 9.04 -16.67
CA THR A 303 -21.24 8.27 -16.37
C THR A 303 -22.04 8.86 -15.22
N HIS A 304 -21.40 9.64 -14.35
CA HIS A 304 -21.96 10.30 -13.18
C HIS A 304 -22.16 11.80 -13.43
N GLN A 305 -23.01 12.43 -12.62
CA GLN A 305 -23.21 13.87 -12.70
C GLN A 305 -22.19 14.63 -11.84
N GLU A 306 -21.81 15.81 -12.33
CA GLU A 306 -20.99 16.77 -11.60
C GLU A 306 -21.72 17.24 -10.34
N VAL A 307 -20.95 17.36 -9.25
CA VAL A 307 -21.37 18.00 -8.01
C VAL A 307 -20.60 19.29 -7.88
N ALA A 308 -21.30 20.40 -7.65
CA ALA A 308 -20.71 21.73 -7.61
C ALA A 308 -21.38 22.61 -6.55
N GLY A 309 -20.71 23.68 -6.15
CA GLY A 309 -21.31 24.76 -5.36
C GLY A 309 -22.05 25.70 -6.30
N TYR A 310 -23.37 25.83 -6.11
CA TYR A 310 -24.23 26.57 -7.04
C TYR A 310 -23.80 28.03 -7.18
N VAL A 311 -23.59 28.45 -8.42
CA VAL A 311 -23.35 29.85 -8.79
C VAL A 311 -24.49 30.29 -9.70
N ASN A 312 -25.22 31.31 -9.28
CA ASN A 312 -26.31 31.88 -10.07
C ASN A 312 -25.75 32.78 -11.18
N TYR A 313 -25.69 32.25 -12.41
CA TYR A 313 -25.30 33.00 -13.60
C TYR A 313 -26.50 33.65 -14.32
N SER A 314 -27.73 33.14 -14.11
CA SER A 314 -28.94 33.61 -14.80
C SER A 314 -30.16 33.40 -13.91
N SER A 315 -30.96 34.46 -13.76
CA SER A 315 -32.22 34.45 -13.00
C SER A 315 -33.32 33.57 -13.60
N GLN A 316 -33.10 32.99 -14.79
CA GLN A 316 -34.07 32.12 -15.47
C GLN A 316 -33.89 30.64 -15.14
N PHE A 317 -32.77 30.24 -14.54
CA PHE A 317 -32.52 28.84 -14.17
C PHE A 317 -33.00 28.57 -12.75
N VAL A 318 -33.85 27.56 -12.59
CA VAL A 318 -34.30 27.09 -11.27
C VAL A 318 -33.37 25.96 -10.84
N PRO A 319 -32.52 26.16 -9.82
CA PRO A 319 -31.62 25.11 -9.36
C PRO A 319 -32.36 24.06 -8.54
N HIS A 320 -31.85 22.83 -8.56
CA HIS A 320 -32.30 21.74 -7.69
C HIS A 320 -31.27 21.57 -6.58
N LEU A 321 -31.50 22.20 -5.43
CA LEU A 321 -30.52 22.29 -4.33
C LEU A 321 -30.83 21.34 -3.17
N GLU A 322 -31.90 20.57 -3.30
CA GLU A 322 -32.48 19.77 -2.24
C GLU A 322 -31.83 18.38 -2.19
N TRP A 323 -31.33 18.02 -1.01
CA TRP A 323 -30.76 16.70 -0.73
C TRP A 323 -31.59 16.02 0.36
N ARG A 324 -31.97 14.77 0.12
CA ARG A 324 -32.62 13.93 1.14
C ARG A 324 -31.55 13.26 1.99
N LEU A 325 -31.63 13.48 3.29
CA LEU A 325 -30.75 12.87 4.27
C LEU A 325 -31.28 11.48 4.65
N GLU A 326 -30.55 10.41 4.32
CA GLU A 326 -30.87 9.05 4.74
C GLU A 326 -29.82 8.51 5.70
N VAL A 327 -30.20 8.28 6.95
CA VAL A 327 -29.32 7.77 8.00
C VAL A 327 -29.51 6.28 8.17
N THR A 328 -28.40 5.52 8.15
CA THR A 328 -28.44 4.06 8.27
C THR A 328 -28.82 3.65 9.69
N GLY A 329 -29.81 2.77 9.83
CA GLY A 329 -30.25 2.22 11.12
C GLY A 329 -31.24 3.08 11.89
N VAL A 330 -31.59 4.28 11.41
CA VAL A 330 -32.54 5.20 12.06
C VAL A 330 -33.91 5.10 11.39
N PRO A 331 -35.03 4.91 12.14
CA PRO A 331 -36.37 4.86 11.55
C PRO A 331 -36.77 6.16 10.82
N ASP A 332 -37.63 6.03 9.82
CA ASP A 332 -38.14 7.18 9.05
C ASP A 332 -38.83 8.23 9.95
N GLY A 333 -38.50 9.51 9.76
CA GLY A 333 -39.08 10.62 10.51
C GLY A 333 -38.64 10.74 11.98
N SER A 334 -37.77 9.84 12.44
CA SER A 334 -37.17 9.93 13.77
C SER A 334 -36.00 10.94 13.79
N PRO A 335 -35.79 11.63 14.92
CA PRO A 335 -34.73 12.62 15.09
C PRO A 335 -33.34 12.00 14.97
N VAL A 336 -32.41 12.73 14.33
CA VAL A 336 -31.04 12.28 14.10
C VAL A 336 -30.16 12.67 15.28
N PHE A 337 -29.62 11.67 15.96
CA PHE A 337 -28.62 11.86 17.00
C PHE A 337 -27.23 11.65 16.40
N HIS A 338 -26.36 12.64 16.58
CA HIS A 338 -24.98 12.58 16.18
C HIS A 338 -24.12 11.94 17.27
N GLU A 339 -23.29 10.99 16.86
CA GLU A 339 -22.12 10.55 17.60
C GLU A 339 -20.95 10.53 16.63
N ARG A 340 -19.83 11.14 17.04
CA ARG A 340 -18.65 11.35 16.20
C ARG A 340 -18.20 10.07 15.51
N GLY A 341 -18.20 10.07 14.18
CA GLY A 341 -17.70 8.96 13.36
C GLY A 341 -18.55 7.69 13.33
N LYS A 342 -19.66 7.63 14.09
CA LYS A 342 -20.59 6.47 14.10
C LYS A 342 -21.80 6.68 13.20
N LEU A 343 -22.27 7.92 13.08
CA LEU A 343 -23.44 8.25 12.27
C LEU A 343 -23.09 8.15 10.77
N LYS A 344 -23.58 7.08 10.12
CA LYS A 344 -23.46 6.88 8.67
C LYS A 344 -24.71 7.37 7.95
N LEU A 345 -24.53 8.22 6.96
CA LEU A 345 -25.59 8.83 6.18
C LEU A 345 -25.31 8.78 4.68
N LYS A 346 -26.38 8.89 3.91
CA LYS A 346 -26.39 9.08 2.47
C LYS A 346 -27.12 10.38 2.16
N LEU A 347 -26.62 11.10 1.16
CA LEU A 347 -27.24 12.33 0.66
C LEU A 347 -27.76 12.05 -0.73
N ILE A 348 -29.08 11.93 -0.87
CA ILE A 348 -29.72 11.63 -2.16
C ILE A 348 -30.20 12.94 -2.77
N HIS A 349 -29.72 13.27 -3.96
CA HIS A 349 -30.17 14.45 -4.68
C HIS A 349 -31.65 14.29 -5.08
N GLU A 350 -32.52 15.22 -4.66
CA GLU A 350 -33.96 15.01 -4.74
C GLU A 350 -34.47 14.97 -6.19
N HIS A 351 -33.87 15.75 -7.09
CA HIS A 351 -34.30 15.80 -8.49
C HIS A 351 -33.80 14.60 -9.31
N SER A 352 -32.50 14.29 -9.23
CA SER A 352 -31.91 13.21 -10.04
C SER A 352 -31.97 11.83 -9.39
N LYS A 353 -32.37 11.74 -8.11
CA LYS A 353 -32.43 10.51 -7.30
C LYS A 353 -31.10 9.76 -7.20
N GLN A 354 -29.98 10.45 -7.46
CA GLN A 354 -28.62 9.90 -7.36
C GLN A 354 -28.00 10.29 -6.01
N THR A 355 -27.09 9.47 -5.50
CA THR A 355 -26.51 9.63 -4.16
C THR A 355 -25.13 10.29 -4.26
N LEU A 356 -24.82 11.25 -3.37
CA LEU A 356 -23.50 11.85 -3.28
C LEU A 356 -22.43 10.80 -2.99
N ALA A 357 -21.39 10.73 -3.80
CA ALA A 357 -20.32 9.74 -3.68
C ALA A 357 -18.93 10.35 -3.95
N CYS A 358 -17.91 9.71 -3.40
CA CYS A 358 -16.51 10.00 -3.73
C CYS A 358 -15.96 8.86 -4.59
N THR A 359 -15.40 9.14 -5.77
CA THR A 359 -14.94 8.09 -6.69
C THR A 359 -13.58 7.51 -6.34
N GLY A 360 -12.86 8.14 -5.40
CA GLY A 360 -11.47 7.80 -5.06
C GLY A 360 -10.44 8.19 -6.14
N LYS A 361 -10.87 8.79 -7.26
CA LYS A 361 -9.97 9.29 -8.30
C LYS A 361 -9.53 10.72 -7.99
N ARG A 362 -8.26 11.03 -8.25
CA ARG A 362 -7.71 12.38 -8.04
C ARG A 362 -7.95 13.25 -9.27
N LEU A 363 -8.50 14.44 -9.03
CA LEU A 363 -8.69 15.48 -10.04
C LEU A 363 -7.34 16.02 -10.55
N PRO A 364 -7.30 16.63 -11.74
CA PRO A 364 -6.07 17.23 -12.27
C PRO A 364 -5.60 18.46 -11.48
N GLU A 365 -4.49 19.06 -11.94
CA GLU A 365 -3.83 20.19 -11.26
C GLU A 365 -4.77 21.40 -11.01
N TRP A 366 -5.73 21.65 -11.90
CA TRP A 366 -6.72 22.73 -11.74
C TRP A 366 -7.63 22.58 -10.51
N ALA A 367 -7.67 21.40 -9.89
CA ALA A 367 -8.38 21.08 -8.66
C ALA A 367 -7.44 20.52 -7.57
N PHE A 368 -6.16 20.91 -7.61
CA PHE A 368 -5.19 20.66 -6.53
C PHE A 368 -4.99 19.17 -6.18
N GLN A 369 -5.23 18.25 -7.12
CA GLN A 369 -5.11 16.80 -6.91
C GLN A 369 -5.97 16.22 -5.77
N GLN A 370 -7.07 16.90 -5.45
CA GLN A 370 -8.10 16.44 -4.51
C GLN A 370 -8.98 15.35 -5.14
N TYR A 371 -9.74 14.61 -4.34
CA TYR A 371 -10.59 13.55 -4.87
C TYR A 371 -11.87 14.10 -5.54
N GLU A 372 -12.30 13.41 -6.59
CA GLU A 372 -13.52 13.70 -7.33
C GLU A 372 -14.78 13.29 -6.53
N VAL A 373 -15.70 14.24 -6.37
CA VAL A 373 -17.04 14.03 -5.79
C VAL A 373 -18.07 14.09 -6.90
N VAL A 374 -18.96 13.11 -6.95
CA VAL A 374 -19.97 12.93 -8.01
C VAL A 374 -21.30 12.47 -7.43
N THR A 375 -22.32 12.31 -8.27
CA THR A 375 -23.51 11.54 -7.91
C THR A 375 -23.52 10.15 -8.53
N GLU A 376 -23.76 9.15 -7.69
CA GLU A 376 -23.82 7.72 -8.01
C GLU A 376 -25.27 7.28 -8.22
N ARG A 377 -25.52 6.49 -9.27
CA ARG A 377 -26.85 5.93 -9.56
C ARG A 377 -27.16 4.74 -8.67
N ASP A 378 -26.14 3.98 -8.31
CA ASP A 378 -26.28 2.88 -7.36
C ASP A 378 -26.32 3.39 -5.92
N VAL A 379 -27.53 3.53 -5.39
CA VAL A 379 -27.77 3.94 -3.99
C VAL A 379 -27.14 2.95 -3.00
N SER A 380 -26.89 1.70 -3.38
CA SER A 380 -26.30 0.68 -2.50
C SER A 380 -24.77 0.72 -2.44
N SER A 381 -24.12 1.56 -3.26
CA SER A 381 -22.67 1.66 -3.31
C SER A 381 -22.04 2.07 -1.97
N THR A 382 -20.90 1.45 -1.64
CA THR A 382 -20.09 1.79 -0.47
C THR A 382 -19.41 3.15 -0.59
N THR A 383 -19.17 3.62 -1.82
CA THR A 383 -18.55 4.94 -2.11
C THR A 383 -19.49 6.12 -1.81
N ALA A 384 -20.78 5.84 -1.69
CA ALA A 384 -21.84 6.83 -1.45
C ALA A 384 -22.18 7.02 0.04
N VAL A 385 -21.44 6.36 0.94
CA VAL A 385 -21.65 6.44 2.39
C VAL A 385 -20.70 7.49 3.01
N TRP A 386 -21.29 8.38 3.80
CA TRP A 386 -20.59 9.45 4.51
C TRP A 386 -20.76 9.29 6.02
N SER A 387 -19.72 9.58 6.80
CA SER A 387 -19.78 9.72 8.25
C SER A 387 -19.86 11.19 8.65
N LEU A 388 -20.71 11.48 9.63
CA LEU A 388 -20.75 12.78 10.29
C LEU A 388 -19.65 12.83 11.36
N GLU A 389 -18.62 13.65 11.15
CA GLU A 389 -17.44 13.70 12.03
C GLU A 389 -17.60 14.76 13.12
N ASP A 390 -17.66 16.04 12.74
CA ASP A 390 -17.78 17.14 13.69
C ASP A 390 -19.10 17.87 13.48
N VAL A 391 -19.74 18.25 14.59
CA VAL A 391 -20.98 19.04 14.61
C VAL A 391 -20.79 20.22 15.58
N VAL A 392 -20.98 21.43 15.07
CA VAL A 392 -21.07 22.66 15.87
C VAL A 392 -22.51 23.13 15.85
N LEU A 393 -23.17 23.08 17.00
CA LEU A 393 -24.55 23.53 17.13
C LEU A 393 -24.64 25.05 17.04
N PRO A 394 -25.76 25.58 16.50
CA PRO A 394 -26.03 27.01 16.56
C PRO A 394 -26.26 27.44 18.03
N PRO A 395 -25.96 28.71 18.37
CA PRO A 395 -26.18 29.20 19.73
C PRO A 395 -27.67 29.10 20.12
N PRO A 396 -27.99 28.51 21.29
CA PRO A 396 -29.39 28.36 21.71
C PRO A 396 -30.04 29.71 21.99
N SER A 397 -31.25 29.91 21.47
CA SER A 397 -32.11 31.03 21.88
C SER A 397 -32.51 30.90 23.37
N ASN A 398 -32.69 29.67 23.86
CA ASN A 398 -32.87 29.36 25.28
C ASN A 398 -32.29 27.97 25.60
N ALA A 399 -31.15 27.93 26.30
CA ALA A 399 -30.40 26.71 26.58
C ALA A 399 -31.18 25.69 27.43
N THR A 400 -32.01 26.14 28.38
CA THR A 400 -32.79 25.22 29.24
C THR A 400 -33.91 24.55 28.46
N ALA A 401 -34.57 25.29 27.57
CA ALA A 401 -35.64 24.77 26.72
C ALA A 401 -35.11 23.72 25.74
N TRP A 402 -33.94 23.93 25.13
CA TRP A 402 -33.32 22.93 24.25
C TRP A 402 -32.92 21.65 24.99
N ALA A 403 -32.37 21.77 26.19
CA ALA A 403 -32.00 20.62 27.01
C ALA A 403 -33.22 19.81 27.46
N GLU A 404 -34.33 20.48 27.81
CA GLU A 404 -35.59 19.83 28.16
C GLU A 404 -36.26 19.16 26.95
N GLU A 405 -36.28 19.84 25.80
CA GLU A 405 -36.77 19.28 24.54
C GLU A 405 -35.96 18.03 24.15
N GLU A 406 -34.63 18.12 24.19
CA GLU A 406 -33.76 17.00 23.87
C GLU A 406 -33.96 15.81 24.83
N ARG A 407 -34.14 16.07 26.12
CA ARG A 407 -34.48 15.03 27.11
C ARG A 407 -35.79 14.32 26.77
N LEU A 408 -36.84 15.07 26.43
CA LEU A 408 -38.14 14.52 26.06
C LEU A 408 -38.07 13.70 24.76
N ILE A 409 -37.26 14.16 23.80
CA ILE A 409 -37.04 13.45 22.54
C ILE A 409 -36.28 12.13 22.80
N ARG A 410 -35.25 12.15 23.65
CA ARG A 410 -34.49 10.94 24.03
C ARG A 410 -35.36 9.90 24.71
N GLU A 411 -36.17 10.31 25.68
CA GLU A 411 -37.08 9.42 26.40
C GLU A 411 -38.08 8.73 25.46
N LYS A 412 -38.64 9.47 24.50
CA LYS A 412 -39.54 8.93 23.46
C LYS A 412 -38.84 7.99 22.49
N THR A 413 -37.57 8.26 22.17
CA THR A 413 -36.79 7.46 21.22
C THR A 413 -36.29 6.15 21.85
N GLN A 414 -36.00 6.14 23.16
CA GLN A 414 -35.60 4.95 23.90
C GLN A 414 -36.76 4.00 24.23
N ASN A 415 -37.99 4.50 24.41
CA ASN A 415 -39.16 3.69 24.76
C ASN A 415 -40.31 3.83 23.73
N PRO A 416 -40.26 3.11 22.59
CA PRO A 416 -41.29 3.22 21.55
C PRO A 416 -42.66 2.61 21.94
N GLY A 417 -42.76 1.89 23.07
CA GLY A 417 -44.04 1.33 23.54
C GLY A 417 -44.01 0.80 24.97
N THR A 418 -44.93 1.31 25.81
CA THR A 418 -45.34 0.84 27.16
C THR A 418 -44.24 0.90 28.25
N GLY A 419 -44.48 1.44 29.44
CA GLY A 419 -45.38 0.86 30.42
C GLY A 419 -44.75 -0.36 31.11
N SER A 420 -44.02 -0.11 32.20
CA SER A 420 -43.58 -1.07 33.24
C SER A 420 -42.59 -2.20 32.87
N ALA A 421 -41.65 -2.38 33.80
CA ALA A 421 -40.90 -3.59 34.15
C ALA A 421 -39.51 -3.83 33.52
N LYS A 422 -38.53 -3.70 34.43
CA LYS A 422 -37.38 -4.56 34.72
C LYS A 422 -36.13 -4.51 33.82
N SER A 423 -35.09 -4.02 34.50
CA SER A 423 -33.68 -4.43 34.47
C SER A 423 -33.38 -5.79 33.87
N GLU A 424 -32.36 -5.84 33.01
CA GLU A 424 -31.45 -6.96 32.84
C GLU A 424 -30.09 -6.42 32.33
N ASP A 425 -29.10 -6.58 33.20
CA ASP A 425 -27.67 -6.86 33.03
C ASP A 425 -26.80 -6.04 32.04
N GLU A 426 -25.86 -5.32 32.65
CA GLU A 426 -24.64 -4.74 32.05
C GLU A 426 -23.69 -5.86 31.62
N ASP A 427 -23.54 -6.09 30.31
CA ASP A 427 -22.42 -6.85 29.76
C ASP A 427 -21.33 -5.89 29.25
N ASP A 428 -20.10 -6.16 29.70
CA ASP A 428 -18.84 -5.46 29.50
C ASP A 428 -18.45 -5.38 28.00
N ASP A 429 -18.50 -4.19 27.39
CA ASP A 429 -18.10 -3.91 26.00
C ASP A 429 -16.57 -4.00 25.85
N SER A 430 -16.06 -5.22 25.70
CA SER A 430 -14.66 -5.42 25.34
C SER A 430 -14.48 -5.08 23.85
N GLN A 431 -13.93 -3.89 23.57
CA GLN A 431 -13.54 -3.48 22.21
C GLN A 431 -12.79 -4.61 21.49
N GLU A 432 -13.32 -5.09 20.37
CA GLU A 432 -12.62 -6.07 19.53
C GLU A 432 -11.28 -5.47 19.07
N THR A 433 -10.18 -6.07 19.54
CA THR A 433 -8.80 -5.71 19.20
C THR A 433 -8.16 -6.84 18.43
N LEU A 434 -7.38 -6.51 17.40
CA LEU A 434 -6.68 -7.54 16.65
C LEU A 434 -5.47 -8.09 17.41
N ASN A 435 -5.32 -9.40 17.36
CA ASN A 435 -4.10 -10.07 17.79
C ASN A 435 -2.95 -9.82 16.79
N PHE A 436 -1.73 -10.23 17.16
CA PHE A 436 -0.54 -10.03 16.32
C PHE A 436 -0.67 -10.62 14.91
N TRP A 437 -1.25 -11.82 14.79
CA TRP A 437 -1.35 -12.53 13.52
C TRP A 437 -2.34 -11.87 12.57
N GLU A 438 -3.47 -11.41 13.10
CA GLU A 438 -4.45 -10.64 12.35
C GLU A 438 -3.86 -9.32 11.83
N LYS A 439 -3.14 -8.58 12.71
CA LYS A 439 -2.42 -7.37 12.31
C LYS A 439 -1.37 -7.64 11.23
N TYR A 440 -0.61 -8.74 11.38
CA TYR A 440 0.41 -9.12 10.42
C TYR A 440 -0.22 -9.41 9.05
N VAL A 441 -1.25 -10.25 9.00
CA VAL A 441 -1.93 -10.62 7.75
C VAL A 441 -2.59 -9.41 7.09
N GLU A 442 -3.33 -8.61 7.85
CA GLU A 442 -3.97 -7.38 7.34
C GLU A 442 -2.93 -6.47 6.69
N LEU A 443 -1.83 -6.20 7.38
CA LEU A 443 -0.78 -5.34 6.84
C LEU A 443 -0.08 -5.95 5.62
N GLN A 444 0.18 -7.27 5.58
CA GLN A 444 0.75 -7.93 4.40
C GLN A 444 -0.17 -7.77 3.17
N VAL A 445 -1.49 -7.93 3.36
CA VAL A 445 -2.48 -7.75 2.28
C VAL A 445 -2.45 -6.32 1.78
N HIS A 446 -2.48 -5.33 2.67
CA HIS A 446 -2.40 -3.92 2.28
C HIS A 446 -1.10 -3.57 1.54
N MET A 447 0.04 -4.09 2.00
CA MET A 447 1.32 -3.90 1.32
C MET A 447 1.32 -4.52 -0.08
N ALA A 448 0.69 -5.68 -0.27
CA ALA A 448 0.56 -6.33 -1.57
C ALA A 448 -0.39 -5.55 -2.52
N THR A 449 -1.55 -5.10 -2.03
CA THR A 449 -2.52 -4.34 -2.84
C THR A 449 -2.00 -2.95 -3.20
N ALA A 450 -1.30 -2.27 -2.29
CA ALA A 450 -0.70 -0.97 -2.54
C ALA A 450 0.37 -1.03 -3.64
N HIS A 451 1.11 -2.13 -3.75
CA HIS A 451 2.08 -2.32 -4.82
C HIS A 451 1.44 -2.46 -6.21
N GLY A 452 0.22 -3.02 -6.28
CA GLY A 452 -0.53 -3.15 -7.55
C GLY A 452 -1.08 -1.84 -8.10
N ASN A 453 -1.25 -0.81 -7.25
CA ASN A 453 -1.89 0.46 -7.59
C ASN A 453 -0.90 1.65 -7.69
N LEU A 454 0.38 1.37 -7.95
CA LEU A 454 1.39 2.42 -8.16
C LEU A 454 1.20 3.06 -9.55
N GLY A 455 0.82 4.34 -9.59
CA GLY A 455 0.66 5.09 -10.83
C GLY A 455 1.96 5.25 -11.61
N GLU A 456 1.86 5.51 -12.92
CA GLU A 456 3.03 5.77 -13.75
C GLU A 456 3.66 7.13 -13.41
N HIS A 457 4.99 7.14 -13.36
CA HIS A 457 5.76 8.35 -13.06
C HIS A 457 6.54 8.81 -14.29
N GLN A 458 6.65 10.13 -14.50
CA GLN A 458 7.34 10.73 -15.64
C GLN A 458 8.79 10.23 -15.78
N PHE A 459 9.49 10.00 -14.66
CA PHE A 459 10.86 9.47 -14.63
C PHE A 459 10.93 7.93 -14.57
N GLY A 460 9.81 7.22 -14.61
CA GLY A 460 9.76 5.76 -14.63
C GLY A 460 10.44 5.18 -15.89
N ALA A 461 11.27 4.16 -15.71
CA ALA A 461 11.94 3.44 -16.79
C ALA A 461 11.43 2.01 -16.88
N THR A 462 11.08 1.57 -18.08
CA THR A 462 10.63 0.20 -18.36
C THR A 462 11.80 -0.81 -18.29
N PRO A 463 11.57 -2.07 -17.87
CA PRO A 463 12.65 -3.07 -17.68
C PRO A 463 13.55 -3.31 -18.91
N HIS A 464 13.00 -3.23 -20.11
CA HIS A 464 13.77 -3.39 -21.36
C HIS A 464 14.79 -2.26 -21.59
N ASN A 465 14.59 -1.09 -20.97
CA ASN A 465 15.48 0.06 -21.09
C ASN A 465 16.61 0.03 -20.05
N TRP A 466 16.55 -0.82 -19.02
CA TRP A 466 17.57 -0.85 -17.97
C TRP A 466 18.93 -1.34 -18.49
N PRO A 467 19.03 -2.44 -19.27
CA PRO A 467 20.32 -2.89 -19.78
C PRO A 467 20.93 -1.89 -20.78
N LEU A 468 20.12 -1.40 -21.72
CA LEU A 468 20.58 -0.53 -22.80
C LEU A 468 20.71 0.95 -22.41
N MET A 469 20.31 1.30 -21.18
CA MET A 469 20.39 2.65 -20.63
C MET A 469 19.60 3.67 -21.47
N GLY A 470 18.39 3.30 -21.89
CA GLY A 470 17.56 4.13 -22.77
C GLY A 470 16.95 5.37 -22.11
N LYS A 471 16.87 5.40 -20.77
CA LYS A 471 16.28 6.51 -20.00
C LYS A 471 17.07 6.78 -18.73
N LEU A 472 17.44 8.05 -18.52
CA LEU A 472 18.20 8.52 -17.35
C LEU A 472 17.24 8.93 -16.22
N LEU A 473 17.59 8.61 -14.98
CA LEU A 473 16.85 9.02 -13.78
C LEU A 473 17.56 10.20 -13.11
N PRO A 474 16.98 11.42 -13.12
CA PRO A 474 17.52 12.56 -12.39
C PRO A 474 17.21 12.40 -10.89
N TYR A 475 18.24 12.46 -10.04
CA TYR A 475 18.06 12.33 -8.58
C TYR A 475 17.90 13.66 -7.86
N TRP A 476 18.63 14.68 -8.31
CA TRP A 476 18.58 16.03 -7.76
C TRP A 476 18.83 17.05 -8.85
N LEU A 477 18.08 18.14 -8.81
CA LEU A 477 18.22 19.31 -9.68
C LEU A 477 18.70 20.46 -8.80
N ASP A 478 19.91 20.93 -9.07
CA ASP A 478 20.43 22.17 -8.47
C ASP A 478 19.67 23.39 -8.99
N GLU A 479 19.67 24.51 -8.27
CA GLU A 479 19.17 25.81 -8.75
C GLU A 479 19.90 26.27 -10.03
N LYS A 480 21.10 25.73 -10.27
CA LYS A 480 21.91 25.93 -11.49
C LYS A 480 21.65 24.89 -12.61
N GLY A 481 20.69 23.99 -12.44
CA GLY A 481 20.34 22.98 -13.44
C GLY A 481 21.28 21.77 -13.54
N ASN A 482 22.15 21.56 -12.54
CA ASN A 482 23.03 20.39 -12.52
C ASN A 482 22.23 19.13 -12.18
N VAL A 483 22.18 18.18 -13.11
CA VAL A 483 21.54 16.87 -12.93
C VAL A 483 22.58 15.88 -12.41
N ILE A 484 22.38 15.33 -11.20
CA ILE A 484 23.16 14.17 -10.76
C ILE A 484 22.58 12.93 -11.45
N GLN A 485 23.35 12.39 -12.40
CA GLN A 485 22.96 11.27 -13.25
C GLN A 485 23.35 9.94 -12.61
N PHE A 486 22.44 8.98 -12.66
CA PHE A 486 22.79 7.57 -12.54
C PHE A 486 23.57 7.15 -13.80
N GLN A 487 24.81 6.66 -13.63
CA GLN A 487 25.39 5.49 -14.32
C GLN A 487 26.85 5.62 -14.82
N SER A 488 27.55 4.48 -14.80
CA SER A 488 28.77 4.22 -15.56
C SER A 488 28.40 3.44 -16.84
N ILE A 489 28.29 4.14 -17.96
CA ILE A 489 27.87 3.58 -19.27
C ILE A 489 28.76 2.42 -19.71
N CYS A 490 30.06 2.50 -19.40
CA CYS A 490 31.04 1.50 -19.80
C CYS A 490 30.88 0.17 -19.06
N HIS A 491 30.51 0.19 -17.77
CA HIS A 491 30.43 -1.03 -16.97
C HIS A 491 29.22 -1.89 -17.37
N SER A 492 28.03 -1.29 -17.47
CA SER A 492 26.80 -2.02 -17.86
C SER A 492 26.87 -2.61 -19.27
N ARG A 493 27.34 -1.83 -20.25
CA ARG A 493 27.46 -2.31 -21.65
C ARG A 493 28.46 -3.45 -21.78
N THR A 494 29.54 -3.43 -20.99
CA THR A 494 30.53 -4.52 -20.96
C THR A 494 29.94 -5.78 -20.34
N ILE A 495 29.20 -5.67 -19.22
CA ILE A 495 28.51 -6.81 -18.61
C ILE A 495 27.51 -7.43 -19.59
N ILE A 496 26.68 -6.61 -20.23
CA ILE A 496 25.68 -7.09 -21.19
C ILE A 496 26.34 -7.77 -22.38
N GLY A 497 27.39 -7.16 -22.94
CA GLY A 497 28.19 -7.77 -24.00
C GLY A 497 28.75 -9.13 -23.58
N MET A 498 29.29 -9.26 -22.37
CA MET A 498 29.79 -10.52 -21.85
C MET A 498 28.67 -11.55 -21.59
N CYS A 499 27.50 -11.14 -21.12
CA CYS A 499 26.35 -12.03 -20.96
C CYS A 499 25.87 -12.56 -22.32
N PHE A 500 25.77 -11.70 -23.34
CA PHE A 500 25.41 -12.13 -24.70
C PHE A 500 26.45 -13.08 -25.28
N ILE A 501 27.75 -12.79 -25.12
CA ILE A 501 28.83 -13.67 -25.56
C ILE A 501 28.75 -15.02 -24.83
N TYR A 502 28.54 -15.01 -23.52
CA TYR A 502 28.43 -16.22 -22.71
C TYR A 502 27.24 -17.09 -23.12
N VAL A 503 26.06 -16.48 -23.32
CA VAL A 503 24.87 -17.18 -23.82
C VAL A 503 25.10 -17.72 -25.23
N HIS A 504 25.76 -16.96 -26.12
CA HIS A 504 26.05 -17.44 -27.47
C HIS A 504 27.03 -18.60 -27.51
N ILE A 505 28.06 -18.57 -26.67
CA ILE A 505 29.02 -19.66 -26.53
C ILE A 505 28.35 -20.92 -25.98
N LEU A 506 27.37 -20.77 -25.08
CA LEU A 506 26.64 -21.88 -24.47
C LEU A 506 25.49 -22.43 -25.32
N THR A 507 24.92 -21.65 -26.25
CA THR A 507 23.94 -22.18 -27.20
C THR A 507 24.64 -23.12 -28.18
N PRO A 508 24.33 -24.43 -28.16
CA PRO A 508 24.89 -25.33 -29.17
C PRO A 508 24.41 -24.88 -30.54
N HIS A 509 25.34 -24.51 -31.42
CA HIS A 509 25.04 -24.30 -32.83
C HIS A 509 24.55 -25.64 -33.41
N THR A 510 23.24 -25.76 -33.60
CA THR A 510 22.64 -26.83 -34.40
C THR A 510 23.06 -26.61 -35.84
N HIS A 511 24.22 -27.15 -36.21
CA HIS A 511 24.58 -27.31 -37.61
C HIS A 511 23.55 -28.25 -38.25
N THR A 512 22.67 -27.68 -39.05
CA THR A 512 21.81 -28.39 -40.00
C THR A 512 22.71 -28.98 -41.09
N GLY A 513 23.24 -30.18 -40.84
CA GLY A 513 24.05 -30.94 -41.78
C GLY A 513 23.75 -32.43 -41.66
N SER A 514 22.89 -32.91 -42.56
CA SER A 514 22.71 -34.30 -43.03
C SER A 514 23.21 -35.47 -42.15
N GLY A 515 22.24 -36.15 -41.53
CA GLY A 515 22.08 -37.61 -41.54
C GLY A 515 23.21 -38.49 -41.00
N ASP A 516 23.11 -38.87 -39.72
CA ASP A 516 23.59 -40.15 -39.19
C ASP A 516 22.61 -40.62 -38.09
N PRO A 517 21.92 -41.78 -38.21
CA PRO A 517 20.81 -42.15 -37.33
C PRO A 517 21.23 -42.80 -36.00
N ASP A 518 22.54 -42.95 -35.70
CA ASP A 518 23.02 -43.70 -34.52
C ASP A 518 23.46 -42.86 -33.31
N ARG A 519 23.11 -41.56 -33.23
CA ARG A 519 23.37 -40.75 -32.03
C ARG A 519 22.20 -40.78 -31.05
N GLN A 520 22.33 -41.61 -30.01
CA GLN A 520 21.39 -41.68 -28.88
C GLN A 520 21.16 -40.32 -28.18
N PRO A 521 19.96 -40.05 -27.65
CA PRO A 521 19.58 -38.77 -27.04
C PRO A 521 20.08 -38.62 -25.58
N SER A 522 21.30 -39.06 -25.28
CA SER A 522 21.90 -38.93 -23.94
C SER A 522 22.82 -37.70 -23.78
N ASP A 523 23.22 -37.06 -24.86
CA ASP A 523 24.28 -36.02 -24.83
C ASP A 523 23.79 -34.59 -24.61
N VAL A 524 22.48 -34.33 -24.64
CA VAL A 524 21.92 -32.97 -24.41
C VAL A 524 21.86 -32.63 -22.92
N VAL A 525 21.68 -33.64 -22.06
CA VAL A 525 21.58 -33.45 -20.60
C VAL A 525 22.97 -33.37 -19.93
N GLY A 526 24.01 -33.92 -20.57
CA GLY A 526 25.39 -33.89 -20.05
C GLY A 526 26.09 -32.53 -20.14
N CYS A 527 25.59 -31.59 -20.92
CA CYS A 527 26.28 -30.31 -21.18
C CYS A 527 26.11 -29.30 -20.04
N VAL A 528 24.96 -29.27 -19.37
CA VAL A 528 24.73 -28.41 -18.19
C VAL A 528 25.54 -28.90 -16.98
N CYS A 529 25.68 -30.23 -16.82
CA CYS A 529 26.45 -30.82 -15.71
C CYS A 529 27.98 -30.77 -15.88
N ARG A 530 28.51 -30.77 -17.12
CA ARG A 530 29.97 -30.76 -17.32
C ARG A 530 30.65 -29.44 -16.97
N HIS A 531 29.93 -28.31 -16.98
CA HIS A 531 30.53 -26.99 -16.80
C HIS A 531 30.29 -26.34 -15.42
N CYS A 532 29.49 -26.95 -14.54
CA CYS A 532 29.48 -26.63 -13.10
C CYS A 532 30.61 -27.33 -12.31
N ARG A 533 31.72 -27.70 -12.96
CA ARG A 533 32.92 -28.18 -12.27
C ARG A 533 33.67 -26.98 -11.66
N LEU A 534 33.24 -26.59 -10.48
CA LEU A 534 34.04 -25.72 -9.61
C LEU A 534 35.34 -26.45 -9.20
N PRO A 535 36.49 -25.76 -9.06
CA PRO A 535 37.77 -26.41 -8.79
C PRO A 535 37.76 -26.97 -7.35
N GLY A 536 37.86 -28.29 -7.21
CA GLY A 536 37.83 -28.98 -5.91
C GLY A 536 37.45 -30.47 -5.97
N CYS A 537 36.87 -30.92 -7.09
CA CYS A 537 36.47 -32.33 -7.27
C CYS A 537 37.61 -33.32 -7.55
N ASP A 538 38.85 -32.86 -7.77
CA ASP A 538 40.00 -33.76 -8.00
C ASP A 538 40.91 -33.82 -6.77
N ARG A 539 40.53 -34.64 -5.78
CA ARG A 539 41.51 -35.33 -4.92
C ARG A 539 41.20 -36.81 -4.96
N ARG A 540 41.84 -37.52 -5.89
CA ARG A 540 41.99 -38.98 -5.78
C ARG A 540 42.74 -39.29 -4.48
N PRO A 541 42.35 -40.32 -3.72
CA PRO A 541 43.18 -40.81 -2.62
C PRO A 541 44.54 -41.30 -3.18
N PRO A 542 45.64 -41.17 -2.42
CA PRO A 542 46.94 -41.67 -2.87
C PRO A 542 46.86 -43.20 -3.05
N ALA A 543 47.39 -43.68 -4.17
CA ALA A 543 47.52 -45.09 -4.45
C ALA A 543 48.41 -45.76 -3.39
N GLU A 544 47.95 -46.90 -2.88
CA GLU A 544 48.74 -47.81 -2.04
C GLU A 544 49.98 -48.26 -2.83
N GLU A 545 51.14 -48.12 -2.19
CA GLU A 545 52.42 -48.69 -2.65
C GLU A 545 52.32 -50.22 -2.55
N GLU A 546 52.21 -50.87 -3.71
CA GLU A 546 52.29 -52.33 -3.82
C GLU A 546 53.76 -52.75 -3.69
N GLU A 547 54.08 -53.24 -2.49
CA GLU A 547 55.32 -53.92 -2.11
C GLU A 547 55.57 -55.09 -3.08
N ARG A 548 56.65 -55.00 -3.87
CA ARG A 548 57.08 -56.06 -4.79
C ARG A 548 58.29 -56.76 -4.19
N ASP A 549 58.03 -57.85 -3.49
CA ASP A 549 59.02 -58.90 -3.22
C ASP A 549 59.44 -59.55 -4.54
N LEU A 550 60.74 -59.45 -4.88
CA LEU A 550 61.66 -60.51 -5.36
C LEU A 550 63.01 -59.92 -5.79
#